data_AF-A0AAW0N7M9-F1
#
_entry.id   AF-A0AAW0N7M9-F1
#
_cell.length_a   1.000
_cell.length_b   1.000
_cell.length_c   1.000
_cell.angle_alpha   90.00
_cell.angle_beta   90.00
_cell.angle_gamma   90.00
#
_symmetry.space_group_name_H-M   'P 1'
#
loop_
_entity.id
_entity.type
_entity.pdbx_description
1 polymer ?
#
loop_
_entity_poly.entity_id
_entity_poly.type
_entity_poly.pdbx_seq_one_letter_code
_entity_poly.pdbx_strand_id
1 'polypeptide(L)'
;MENCPLIQNLKSGGVKILFESELGVADFHLPNRSCILYVSESDIISGNSYRRRLVCYRNAGSNFHELVLVENTRLSEQYFTAVQKFVVFDLGLTLLPVNGQMEASQLIAQIVHGEGRENPFRRKSVSRLMDPQVLSMVQLVPGVGRVKALACSSISPASISFAMHRLLNWSLLWMLTRYEENL
;
A
#
# COMPACT_ATOMS: atom_id res chain seq x y z
N MET A 1 -6.49 24.64 19.73
CA MET A 1 -6.24 23.20 19.99
C MET A 1 -5.01 22.93 20.87
N GLU A 2 -4.28 23.94 21.35
CA GLU A 2 -2.98 23.75 22.04
C GLU A 2 -3.04 23.02 23.40
N ASN A 3 -4.23 22.89 24.00
CA ASN A 3 -4.41 22.28 25.32
C ASN A 3 -5.43 21.12 25.31
N CYS A 4 -5.46 20.35 24.23
CA CYS A 4 -6.29 19.16 24.09
C CYS A 4 -5.63 17.95 24.79
N PRO A 5 -6.40 17.03 25.42
CA PRO A 5 -5.83 15.84 26.08
C PRO A 5 -4.95 15.01 25.15
N LEU A 6 -5.33 14.91 23.87
CA LEU A 6 -4.54 14.26 22.82
C LEU A 6 -3.10 14.80 22.75
N ILE A 7 -2.93 16.13 22.75
CA ILE A 7 -1.63 16.80 22.65
C ILE A 7 -0.81 16.62 23.94
N GLN A 8 -1.46 16.67 25.10
CA GLN A 8 -0.80 16.43 26.39
C GLN A 8 -0.26 15.00 26.46
N ASN A 9 -1.06 14.02 26.03
CA ASN A 9 -0.64 12.62 26.00
C ASN A 9 0.48 12.35 24.99
N LEU A 10 0.47 13.02 23.84
CA LEU A 10 1.56 12.93 22.87
C LEU A 10 2.89 13.46 23.43
N LYS A 11 2.84 14.58 24.18
CA LYS A 11 4.02 15.12 24.89
C LYS A 11 4.53 14.14 25.96
N SER A 12 3.62 13.57 26.75
CA SER A 12 3.95 12.53 27.76
C SER A 12 4.53 11.27 27.11
N GLY A 13 4.11 10.95 25.90
CA GLY A 13 4.64 9.83 25.09
C GLY A 13 6.01 10.10 24.44
N GLY A 14 6.68 11.21 24.76
CA GLY A 14 8.02 11.54 24.25
C GLY A 14 8.05 12.04 22.81
N VAL A 15 6.88 12.36 22.22
CA VAL A 15 6.80 12.87 20.85
C VAL A 15 7.08 14.37 20.84
N LYS A 16 8.06 14.82 20.04
CA LYS A 16 8.31 16.24 19.82
C LYS A 16 7.27 16.80 18.86
N ILE A 17 6.40 17.68 19.35
CA ILE A 17 5.32 18.32 18.58
C ILE A 17 5.79 19.71 18.14
N LEU A 18 5.61 20.02 16.86
CA LEU A 18 5.74 21.37 16.32
C LEU A 18 4.33 21.85 15.94
N PHE A 19 3.92 22.99 16.48
CA PHE A 19 2.65 23.60 16.13
C PHE A 19 2.85 24.51 14.92
N GLU A 20 2.01 24.35 13.92
CA GLU A 20 2.00 25.15 12.71
C GLU A 20 0.56 25.59 12.42
N SER A 21 0.38 26.84 12.01
CA SER A 21 -0.95 27.42 11.79
C SER A 21 -1.50 27.08 10.40
N GLU A 22 -0.62 26.73 9.46
CA GLU A 22 -0.96 26.48 8.06
C GLU A 22 -0.79 25.00 7.64
N LEU A 23 -1.26 24.06 8.46
CA LEU A 23 -1.28 22.62 8.09
C LEU A 23 -2.34 22.28 7.00
N GLY A 24 -3.08 23.27 6.52
CA GLY A 24 -4.14 23.10 5.54
C GLY A 24 -5.31 22.30 6.11
N VAL A 25 -5.69 21.22 5.41
CA VAL A 25 -6.87 20.42 5.75
C VAL A 25 -6.51 19.23 6.66
N ALA A 26 -5.22 18.91 6.85
CA ALA A 26 -4.75 17.83 7.73
C ALA A 26 -4.64 18.29 9.20
N ASP A 27 -4.74 17.35 10.14
CA ASP A 27 -4.58 17.64 11.58
C ASP A 27 -3.15 17.43 12.08
N PHE A 28 -2.47 16.39 11.57
CA PHE A 28 -1.07 16.12 11.92
C PHE A 28 -0.25 15.73 10.71
N HIS A 29 0.96 16.27 10.62
CA HIS A 29 1.96 15.82 9.65
C HIS A 29 3.01 15.00 10.38
N LEU A 30 3.26 13.81 9.86
CA LEU A 30 4.28 12.91 10.37
C LEU A 30 5.56 13.04 9.51
N PRO A 31 6.73 12.81 10.13
CA PRO A 31 8.02 12.83 9.42
C PRO A 31 8.10 11.85 8.24
N ASN A 32 7.36 10.75 8.29
CA ASN A 32 7.37 9.68 7.28
C ASN A 32 6.57 10.01 6.00
N ARG A 33 6.35 11.29 5.71
CA ARG A 33 5.43 11.77 4.66
C ARG A 33 4.04 11.14 4.78
N SER A 34 3.58 10.86 5.99
CA SER A 34 2.17 10.54 6.26
C SER A 34 1.49 11.74 6.89
N CYS A 35 0.20 11.86 6.62
CA CYS A 35 -0.66 12.87 7.21
C CYS A 35 -1.83 12.18 7.89
N ILE A 36 -2.21 12.71 9.05
CA ILE A 36 -3.32 12.20 9.84
C ILE A 36 -4.45 13.21 9.80
N LEU A 37 -5.62 12.72 9.42
CA LEU A 37 -6.89 13.41 9.60
C LEU A 37 -7.62 12.76 10.77
N TYR A 38 -7.90 13.53 11.80
CA TYR A 38 -8.54 13.07 13.01
C TYR A 38 -10.01 13.48 13.00
N VAL A 39 -10.89 12.50 13.14
CA VAL A 39 -12.34 12.68 13.18
C VAL A 39 -12.81 12.28 14.58
N SER A 40 -13.24 13.29 15.34
CA SER A 40 -13.74 13.06 16.70
C SER A 40 -15.15 12.46 16.70
N GLU A 41 -15.57 11.94 17.85
CA GLU A 41 -16.94 11.47 18.06
C GLU A 41 -17.98 12.54 17.69
N SER A 42 -17.72 13.79 18.11
CA SER A 42 -18.62 14.92 17.84
C SER A 42 -18.75 15.21 16.34
N ASP A 43 -17.69 15.03 15.57
CA ASP A 43 -17.71 15.29 14.12
C ASP A 43 -18.53 14.24 13.38
N ILE A 44 -18.49 12.99 13.84
CA ILE A 44 -19.30 11.88 13.30
C ILE A 44 -20.78 12.16 13.59
N ILE A 45 -21.10 12.54 14.83
CA ILE A 45 -22.48 12.84 15.27
C ILE A 45 -23.01 14.09 14.56
N SER A 46 -22.15 15.09 14.33
CA SER A 46 -22.49 16.35 13.64
C SER A 46 -22.77 16.16 12.14
N GLY A 47 -22.56 14.97 11.58
CA GLY A 47 -22.96 14.61 10.23
C GLY A 47 -21.88 14.90 9.18
N ASN A 48 -22.23 15.59 8.09
CA ASN A 48 -21.40 15.58 6.86
C ASN A 48 -20.20 16.55 6.86
N SER A 49 -19.88 17.24 7.96
CA SER A 49 -18.75 18.18 8.03
C SER A 49 -17.42 17.49 7.75
N TYR A 50 -17.16 16.35 8.41
CA TYR A 50 -15.95 15.56 8.22
C TYR A 50 -15.82 15.02 6.78
N ARG A 51 -16.94 14.69 6.12
CA ARG A 51 -16.94 14.17 4.75
C ARG A 51 -16.41 15.18 3.75
N ARG A 52 -16.87 16.43 3.84
CA ARG A 52 -16.38 17.51 2.96
C ARG A 52 -14.88 17.72 3.16
N ARG A 53 -14.42 17.71 4.42
CA ARG A 53 -13.00 17.84 4.77
C ARG A 53 -12.16 16.75 4.12
N LEU A 54 -12.59 15.49 4.22
CA LEU A 54 -11.90 14.33 3.63
C LEU A 54 -11.87 14.38 2.09
N VAL A 55 -12.97 14.77 1.45
CA VAL A 55 -13.04 14.92 -0.02
C VAL A 55 -12.11 16.05 -0.49
N CYS A 56 -12.13 17.20 0.19
CA CYS A 56 -11.24 18.31 -0.14
C CYS A 56 -9.77 17.90 -0.02
N TYR A 57 -9.40 17.13 1.01
CA TYR A 57 -8.03 16.66 1.18
C TYR A 57 -7.60 15.70 0.07
N ARG A 58 -8.47 14.72 -0.25
CA ARG A 58 -8.23 13.79 -1.35
C ARG A 58 -8.01 14.50 -2.69
N ASN A 59 -8.75 15.59 -2.92
CA ASN A 59 -8.63 16.39 -4.13
C ASN A 59 -7.42 17.33 -4.14
N ALA A 60 -6.86 17.66 -2.98
CA ALA A 60 -5.68 18.52 -2.87
C ALA A 60 -4.40 17.86 -3.43
N GLY A 61 -4.44 16.56 -3.76
CA GLY A 61 -3.38 15.87 -4.50
C GLY A 61 -2.06 15.77 -3.72
N SER A 62 -2.14 15.57 -2.40
CA SER A 62 -0.95 15.46 -1.57
C SER A 62 -0.19 14.15 -1.87
N ASN A 63 1.13 14.20 -1.98
CA ASN A 63 1.97 12.99 -2.12
C ASN A 63 2.15 12.25 -0.77
N PHE A 64 1.35 12.60 0.24
CA PHE A 64 1.46 12.04 1.58
C PHE A 64 0.61 10.77 1.70
N HIS A 65 1.03 9.85 2.57
CA HIS A 65 0.19 8.70 2.92
C HIS A 65 -0.94 9.17 3.83
N GLU A 66 -2.17 9.03 3.34
CA GLU A 66 -3.38 9.57 3.95
C GLU A 66 -3.94 8.58 4.97
N LEU A 67 -3.87 8.94 6.25
CA LEU A 67 -4.39 8.15 7.37
C LEU A 67 -5.53 8.89 8.07
N VAL A 68 -6.67 8.24 8.18
CA VAL A 68 -7.84 8.77 8.89
C VAL A 68 -7.96 8.05 10.23
N LEU A 69 -7.83 8.78 11.32
CA LEU A 69 -8.14 8.31 12.67
C LEU A 69 -9.57 8.68 13.00
N VAL A 70 -10.38 7.71 13.39
CA VAL A 70 -11.77 7.96 13.78
C VAL A 70 -12.03 7.46 15.17
N GLU A 71 -12.64 8.29 16.00
CA GLU A 71 -13.11 7.85 17.30
C GLU A 71 -14.30 6.90 17.15
N ASN A 72 -14.13 5.67 17.62
CA ASN A 72 -15.15 4.64 17.66
C ASN A 72 -15.42 4.28 19.13
N THR A 73 -16.31 5.06 19.73
CA THR A 73 -16.81 4.88 21.09
C THR A 73 -18.19 4.25 21.06
N ARG A 74 -18.75 3.90 22.23
CA ARG A 74 -20.12 3.37 22.35
C ARG A 74 -21.20 4.28 21.72
N LEU A 75 -20.95 5.58 21.61
CA LEU A 75 -21.92 6.54 21.05
C LEU A 75 -21.79 6.69 19.53
N SER A 76 -20.58 6.56 18.99
CA SER A 76 -20.27 6.69 17.56
C SER A 76 -20.29 5.35 16.80
N GLU A 77 -20.30 4.22 17.50
CA GLU A 77 -20.29 2.86 16.95
C GLU A 77 -21.39 2.63 15.89
N GLN A 78 -22.60 3.13 16.14
CA GLN A 78 -23.72 3.03 15.20
C GLN A 78 -23.48 3.75 13.85
N TYR A 79 -22.63 4.79 13.84
CA TYR A 79 -22.29 5.56 12.65
C TYR A 79 -21.02 5.05 11.97
N PHE A 80 -20.21 4.26 12.68
CA PHE A 80 -18.90 3.81 12.22
C PHE A 80 -18.98 3.03 10.90
N THR A 81 -19.98 2.15 10.72
CA THR A 81 -20.14 1.40 9.46
C THR A 81 -20.31 2.32 8.25
N ALA A 82 -21.07 3.41 8.40
CA ALA A 82 -21.27 4.39 7.33
C ALA A 82 -19.99 5.19 7.06
N VAL A 83 -19.24 5.54 8.12
CA VAL A 83 -17.93 6.18 7.99
C VAL A 83 -16.94 5.26 7.28
N GLN A 84 -16.84 4.01 7.68
CA GLN A 84 -15.95 3.02 7.08
C GLN A 84 -16.26 2.81 5.60
N LYS A 85 -17.54 2.67 5.25
CA LYS A 85 -17.95 2.55 3.85
C LYS A 85 -17.44 3.74 3.03
N PHE A 86 -17.71 4.95 3.51
CA PHE A 86 -17.31 6.17 2.84
C PHE A 86 -15.78 6.35 2.73
N VAL A 87 -15.06 6.19 3.84
CA VAL A 87 -13.61 6.46 3.87
C VAL A 87 -12.83 5.40 3.12
N VAL A 88 -13.14 4.12 3.34
CA VAL A 88 -12.35 3.01 2.80
C VAL A 88 -12.78 2.66 1.37
N PHE A 89 -14.08 2.58 1.09
CA PHE A 89 -14.56 2.13 -0.22
C PHE A 89 -14.79 3.28 -1.19
N ASP A 90 -15.38 4.38 -0.75
CA ASP A 90 -15.70 5.49 -1.66
C ASP A 90 -14.46 6.38 -1.91
N LEU A 91 -13.65 6.67 -0.88
CA LEU A 91 -12.45 7.52 -1.00
C LEU A 91 -11.15 6.74 -1.19
N GLY A 92 -11.10 5.46 -0.82
CA GLY A 92 -9.88 4.65 -0.90
C GLY A 92 -8.80 5.05 0.11
N LEU A 93 -9.18 5.68 1.23
CA LEU A 93 -8.26 6.10 2.28
C LEU A 93 -8.07 5.01 3.34
N THR A 94 -6.96 5.09 4.08
CA THR A 94 -6.74 4.19 5.21
C THR A 94 -7.48 4.72 6.43
N LEU A 95 -8.36 3.91 7.01
CA LEU A 95 -9.11 4.24 8.24
C LEU A 95 -8.61 3.39 9.40
N LEU A 96 -8.33 4.02 10.54
CA LEU A 96 -8.01 3.34 11.79
C LEU A 96 -8.98 3.80 12.89
N PRO A 97 -9.79 2.88 13.46
CA PRO A 97 -10.62 3.18 14.62
C PRO A 97 -9.78 3.30 15.88
N VAL A 98 -10.15 4.24 16.76
CA VAL A 98 -9.57 4.42 18.10
C VAL A 98 -10.70 4.61 19.11
N ASN A 99 -10.61 4.05 20.29
CA ASN A 99 -11.64 4.15 21.34
C ASN A 99 -11.57 5.46 22.13
N GLY A 100 -10.77 6.43 21.66
CA GLY A 100 -10.67 7.79 22.19
C GLY A 100 -9.28 8.41 22.05
N GLN A 101 -9.13 9.62 22.58
CA GLN A 101 -7.90 10.43 22.48
C GLN A 101 -6.66 9.78 23.11
N MET A 102 -6.82 9.00 24.18
CA MET A 102 -5.71 8.27 24.82
C MET A 102 -5.09 7.26 23.85
N GLU A 103 -5.91 6.40 23.25
CA GLU A 103 -5.46 5.40 22.29
C GLU A 103 -4.94 6.06 21.01
N ALA A 104 -5.60 7.12 20.54
CA ALA A 104 -5.12 7.91 19.41
C ALA A 104 -3.69 8.44 19.65
N SER A 105 -3.42 9.00 20.82
CA SER A 105 -2.09 9.51 21.16
C SER A 105 -1.03 8.40 21.17
N GLN A 106 -1.36 7.23 21.72
CA GLN A 106 -0.46 6.09 21.79
C GLN A 106 -0.16 5.55 20.40
N LEU A 107 -1.19 5.42 19.56
CA LEU A 107 -1.06 4.95 18.19
C LEU A 107 -0.17 5.90 17.36
N ILE A 108 -0.43 7.20 17.43
CA ILE A 108 0.40 8.22 16.76
C ILE A 108 1.84 8.13 17.24
N ALA A 109 2.06 8.02 18.57
CA ALA A 109 3.40 7.85 19.11
C ALA A 109 4.07 6.59 18.56
N GLN A 110 3.38 5.44 18.49
CA GLN A 110 3.94 4.22 17.92
C GLN A 110 4.29 4.37 16.43
N ILE A 111 3.49 5.10 15.66
CA ILE A 111 3.78 5.37 14.24
C ILE A 111 5.05 6.22 14.11
N VAL A 112 5.19 7.27 14.91
CA VAL A 112 6.39 8.13 14.92
C VAL A 112 7.63 7.34 15.35
N HIS A 113 7.56 6.56 16.42
CA HIS A 113 8.69 5.76 16.90
C HIS A 113 9.00 4.55 15.99
N GLY A 114 8.01 4.08 15.22
CA GLY A 114 8.16 3.00 14.25
C GLY A 114 8.84 3.41 12.96
N GLU A 115 8.99 4.71 12.70
CA GLU A 115 9.69 5.25 11.55
C GLU A 115 11.19 4.88 11.61
N GLY A 116 11.56 3.83 10.89
CA GLY A 116 12.92 3.27 10.90
C GLY A 116 12.95 1.76 11.11
N ARG A 117 11.84 1.16 11.56
CA ARG A 117 11.68 -0.30 11.54
C ARG A 117 11.34 -0.76 10.13
N GLU A 118 12.13 -1.70 9.63
CA GLU A 118 11.87 -2.31 8.33
C GLU A 118 10.61 -3.19 8.43
N ASN A 119 9.63 -2.93 7.56
CA ASN A 119 8.39 -3.71 7.52
C ASN A 119 8.68 -5.10 6.91
N PRO A 120 8.50 -6.21 7.66
CA PRO A 120 8.79 -7.55 7.17
C PRO A 120 7.85 -7.99 6.03
N PHE A 121 6.69 -7.36 5.89
CA PHE A 121 5.76 -7.57 4.78
C PHE A 121 6.08 -6.72 3.55
N ARG A 122 6.98 -5.73 3.68
CA ARG A 122 7.46 -4.96 2.54
C ARG A 122 8.41 -5.85 1.75
N ARG A 123 7.88 -6.47 0.69
CA ARG A 123 8.68 -7.24 -0.27
C ARG A 123 9.81 -6.36 -0.77
N LYS A 124 11.04 -6.67 -0.35
CA LYS A 124 12.23 -6.19 -1.05
C LYS A 124 12.18 -6.85 -2.42
N SER A 125 12.30 -6.09 -3.50
CA SER A 125 12.45 -6.69 -4.82
C SER A 125 13.76 -7.47 -4.81
N VAL A 126 13.69 -8.78 -4.54
CA VAL A 126 14.83 -9.66 -4.63
C VAL A 126 15.03 -9.91 -6.12
N SER A 127 15.72 -8.99 -6.80
CA SER A 127 16.24 -9.20 -8.15
C SER A 127 17.41 -10.17 -8.05
N ARG A 128 17.13 -11.43 -7.70
CA ARG A 128 18.08 -12.53 -7.87
C ARG A 128 17.43 -13.51 -8.84
N LEU A 129 17.72 -13.29 -10.12
CA LEU A 129 17.37 -14.14 -11.26
C LEU A 129 18.02 -15.55 -11.21
N MET A 130 18.41 -16.03 -10.04
CA MET A 130 19.05 -17.33 -9.83
C MET A 130 18.37 -18.02 -8.65
N ASP A 131 17.04 -18.14 -8.73
CA ASP A 131 16.25 -18.81 -7.71
C ASP A 131 16.02 -20.28 -8.14
N PRO A 132 16.26 -21.29 -7.29
CA PRO A 132 15.81 -22.66 -7.51
C PRO A 132 14.32 -22.78 -7.89
N GLN A 133 13.50 -21.77 -7.55
CA GLN A 133 12.11 -21.65 -7.98
C GLN A 133 11.95 -21.38 -9.49
N VAL A 134 12.87 -20.63 -10.12
CA VAL A 134 12.85 -20.46 -11.58
C VAL A 134 13.19 -21.78 -12.27
N LEU A 135 14.17 -22.52 -11.73
CA LEU A 135 14.55 -23.83 -12.25
C LEU A 135 13.44 -24.88 -12.09
N SER A 136 12.69 -24.86 -10.99
CA SER A 136 11.55 -25.76 -10.82
C SER A 136 10.41 -25.43 -11.78
N MET A 137 10.17 -24.15 -12.07
CA MET A 137 9.19 -23.74 -13.09
C MET A 137 9.60 -24.18 -14.50
N VAL A 138 10.90 -24.05 -14.85
CA VAL A 138 11.41 -24.51 -16.15
C VAL A 138 11.31 -26.04 -16.30
N GLN A 139 11.34 -26.80 -15.19
CA GLN A 139 11.15 -28.25 -15.19
C GLN A 139 9.70 -28.69 -15.37
N LEU A 140 8.72 -27.79 -15.25
CA LEU A 140 7.32 -28.09 -15.54
C LEU A 140 7.05 -28.23 -17.04
N VAL A 141 7.97 -27.78 -17.90
CA VAL A 141 7.88 -27.97 -19.35
C VAL A 141 8.16 -29.44 -19.68
N PRO A 142 7.22 -30.15 -20.34
CA PRO A 142 7.40 -31.56 -20.68
C PRO A 142 8.66 -31.73 -21.55
N GLY A 143 9.58 -32.60 -21.09
CA GLY A 143 10.86 -32.86 -21.76
C GLY A 143 12.07 -32.07 -21.22
N VAL A 144 11.88 -31.19 -20.24
CA VAL A 144 12.95 -30.41 -19.58
C VAL A 144 13.25 -30.94 -18.18
N GLY A 145 14.30 -31.77 -18.05
CA GLY A 145 14.81 -32.24 -16.75
C GLY A 145 15.80 -31.26 -16.10
N ARG A 146 16.26 -31.55 -14.88
CA ARG A 146 17.16 -30.67 -14.08
C ARG A 146 18.40 -30.16 -14.84
N VAL A 147 19.06 -31.04 -15.60
CA VAL A 147 20.28 -30.70 -16.36
C VAL A 147 19.98 -29.71 -17.48
N LYS A 148 18.85 -29.90 -18.20
CA LYS A 148 18.40 -28.98 -19.26
C LYS A 148 17.90 -27.65 -18.68
N ALA A 149 17.25 -27.68 -17.52
CA ALA A 149 16.80 -26.49 -16.82
C ALA A 149 17.98 -25.61 -16.35
N LEU A 150 19.03 -26.22 -15.80
CA LEU A 150 20.27 -25.52 -15.41
C LEU A 150 20.99 -24.91 -16.62
N ALA A 151 21.08 -25.66 -17.73
CA ALA A 151 21.62 -25.15 -18.98
C ALA A 151 20.79 -24.01 -19.59
N CYS A 152 19.47 -24.01 -19.38
CA CYS A 152 18.58 -22.93 -19.81
C CYS A 152 18.71 -21.69 -18.92
N SER A 153 18.93 -21.87 -17.61
CA SER A 153 19.11 -20.77 -16.65
C SER A 153 20.47 -20.06 -16.79
N SER A 154 21.49 -20.70 -17.36
CA SER A 154 22.79 -20.07 -17.64
C SER A 154 22.79 -19.28 -18.96
N ILE A 155 21.72 -19.36 -19.74
CA ILE A 155 21.54 -18.58 -20.97
C ILE A 155 20.96 -17.22 -20.59
N SER A 156 21.70 -16.16 -20.90
CA SER A 156 21.30 -14.76 -20.66
C SER A 156 19.85 -14.51 -21.11
N PRO A 157 19.03 -13.74 -20.35
CA PRO A 157 17.65 -13.43 -20.73
C PRO A 157 17.52 -12.75 -22.10
N ALA A 158 18.59 -12.09 -22.59
CA ALA A 158 18.65 -11.54 -23.96
C ALA A 158 18.62 -12.64 -25.05
N SER A 159 19.19 -13.80 -24.78
CA SER A 159 19.25 -14.93 -25.72
C SER A 159 17.96 -15.76 -25.74
N ILE A 160 17.19 -15.77 -24.64
CA ILE A 160 15.88 -16.45 -24.57
C ILE A 160 14.84 -15.72 -25.44
N SER A 161 14.86 -14.38 -25.44
CA SER A 161 14.04 -13.59 -26.36
C SER A 161 14.37 -13.91 -27.83
N PHE A 162 15.67 -14.04 -28.14
CA PHE A 162 16.14 -14.39 -29.49
C PHE A 162 15.75 -15.82 -29.91
N ALA A 163 15.77 -16.78 -28.97
CA ALA A 163 15.40 -18.16 -29.22
C ALA A 163 13.88 -18.36 -29.35
N MET A 164 13.06 -17.69 -28.53
CA MET A 164 11.59 -17.76 -28.66
C MET A 164 11.10 -17.11 -29.94
N HIS A 165 11.71 -15.99 -30.37
CA HIS A 165 11.37 -15.35 -31.64
C HIS A 165 11.70 -16.26 -32.83
N ARG A 166 12.78 -17.05 -32.76
CA ARG A 166 13.12 -18.08 -33.77
C ARG A 166 12.18 -19.28 -33.74
N LEU A 167 11.75 -19.74 -32.57
CA LEU A 167 10.83 -20.89 -32.46
C LEU A 167 9.42 -20.55 -32.97
N LEU A 168 8.90 -19.36 -32.66
CA LEU A 168 7.64 -18.88 -33.23
C LEU A 168 7.72 -18.75 -34.76
N ASN A 169 8.85 -18.26 -35.28
CA ASN A 169 9.06 -18.16 -36.72
C ASN A 169 9.18 -19.53 -37.40
N TRP A 170 9.78 -20.52 -36.73
CA TRP A 170 9.89 -21.88 -37.27
C TRP A 170 8.55 -22.62 -37.25
N SER A 171 7.72 -22.42 -36.22
CA SER A 171 6.35 -22.95 -36.19
C SER A 171 5.48 -22.33 -37.29
N LEU A 172 5.62 -21.03 -37.55
CA LEU A 172 4.98 -20.35 -38.68
C LEU A 172 5.51 -20.86 -40.03
N LEU A 173 6.82 -21.04 -40.18
CA LEU A 173 7.41 -21.59 -41.40
C LEU A 173 6.95 -23.02 -41.67
N TRP A 174 6.83 -23.84 -40.62
CA TRP A 174 6.36 -25.23 -40.73
C TRP A 174 4.85 -25.33 -41.03
N MET A 175 4.05 -24.38 -40.53
CA MET A 175 2.64 -24.23 -40.94
C MET A 175 2.52 -23.77 -42.40
N LEU A 176 3.35 -22.84 -42.86
CA LEU A 176 3.31 -22.32 -44.23
C LEU A 176 3.79 -23.36 -45.26
N THR A 177 4.85 -24.11 -44.96
CA THR A 177 5.32 -25.19 -45.84
C THR A 177 4.34 -26.36 -45.95
N ARG A 178 3.45 -26.53 -44.96
CA ARG A 178 2.43 -27.59 -44.97
C ARG A 178 1.11 -27.16 -45.63
N TYR A 179 0.91 -25.85 -45.81
CA TYR A 179 -0.23 -25.30 -46.55
C TYR A 179 0.01 -25.28 -48.08
N GLU A 180 1.26 -25.22 -48.54
CA GLU A 180 1.61 -25.33 -49.96
C GLU A 180 1.67 -26.77 -50.51
N GLU A 181 1.69 -27.80 -49.66
CA GLU A 181 1.66 -29.20 -50.11
C GLU A 181 0.24 -29.79 -50.27
N ASN A 182 -0.82 -28.99 -50.06
CA ASN A 182 -2.22 -29.43 -50.15
C ASN A 182 -3.07 -28.65 -51.17
N LEU A 183 -2.45 -28.10 -52.21
CA LEU A 183 -3.15 -27.54 -53.39
C LEU A 183 -2.73 -28.26 -54.67
#